data_AF-A0A4R1RSM8-F1
#
_entry.id   AF-A0A4R1RSM8-F1
#
_cell.length_a   1.000
_cell.length_b   1.000
_cell.length_c   1.000
_cell.angle_alpha   90.00
_cell.angle_beta   90.00
_cell.angle_gamma   90.00
#
_symmetry.space_group_name_H-M   'P 1'
#
loop_
_entity.id
_entity.type
_entity.pdbx_description
1 polymer ?
#
loop_
_entity_poly.entity_id
_entity_poly.type
_entity_poly.pdbx_seq_one_letter_code
_entity_poly.pdbx_strand_id
1 'polypeptide(L)'
;MPAPILHLGATVLCTHAGQATPLAPFPRILLSGQPAVTLTSPYAIAGCALTGTPTPPCVMGQWLVGAVRVLAGGTPVVTMTGSSTCIPTGTPMLPVVAQTRVLAT
;
A
#
# COMPACT_ATOMS: atom_id res chain seq x y z
N MET A 1 -12.75 11.00 -6.00
CA MET A 1 -13.84 10.45 -5.15
C MET A 1 -13.23 10.02 -3.82
N PRO A 2 -13.97 10.08 -2.70
CA PRO A 2 -13.48 9.63 -1.41
C PRO A 2 -13.03 8.16 -1.45
N ALA A 3 -11.87 7.84 -0.90
CA ALA A 3 -11.33 6.48 -0.87
C ALA A 3 -10.78 6.13 0.53
N PRO A 4 -10.97 4.88 1.01
CA PRO A 4 -10.44 4.46 2.30
C PRO A 4 -8.93 4.62 2.41
N ILE A 5 -8.47 5.14 3.54
CA ILE A 5 -7.03 5.30 3.83
C ILE A 5 -6.46 3.95 4.30
N LEU A 6 -5.31 3.55 3.77
CA LEU A 6 -4.63 2.33 4.18
C LEU A 6 -3.96 2.49 5.55
N HIS A 7 -3.96 1.41 6.32
CA HIS A 7 -3.30 1.29 7.62
C HIS A 7 -2.50 0.00 7.68
N LEU A 8 -1.70 -0.19 8.74
CA LEU A 8 -0.85 -1.38 8.92
C LEU A 8 -1.61 -2.70 8.79
N GLY A 9 -2.81 -2.78 9.37
CA GLY A 9 -3.69 -3.96 9.25
C GLY A 9 -4.47 -4.10 7.92
N ALA A 10 -4.22 -3.26 6.90
CA ALA A 10 -4.87 -3.42 5.60
C ALA A 10 -4.27 -4.62 4.84
N THR A 11 -5.08 -5.34 4.08
CA THR A 11 -4.58 -6.42 3.23
C THR A 11 -4.22 -5.86 1.86
N VAL A 12 -2.93 -5.86 1.56
CA VAL A 12 -2.39 -5.47 0.25
C VAL A 12 -1.67 -6.67 -0.33
N LEU A 13 -1.88 -6.94 -1.61
CA LEU A 13 -1.19 -7.99 -2.34
C LEU A 13 -0.36 -7.38 -3.47
N CYS A 14 0.65 -8.09 -3.97
CA CYS A 14 1.10 -7.85 -5.34
C CYS A 14 0.09 -8.50 -6.32
N THR A 15 0.11 -8.12 -7.59
CA THR A 15 -0.68 -8.77 -8.66
C THR A 15 -0.49 -10.29 -8.73
N HIS A 16 0.62 -10.81 -8.23
CA HIS A 16 0.94 -12.24 -8.20
C HIS A 16 0.61 -12.90 -6.85
N ALA A 17 -0.37 -12.35 -6.11
CA ALA A 17 -0.90 -12.88 -4.85
C ALA A 17 0.07 -12.93 -3.65
N GLY A 18 1.26 -12.33 -3.76
CA GLY A 18 2.16 -12.16 -2.62
C GLY A 18 1.65 -11.11 -1.64
N GLN A 19 1.78 -11.36 -0.34
CA GLN A 19 1.38 -10.43 0.71
C GLN A 19 2.33 -9.24 0.77
N ALA A 20 1.78 -8.03 0.66
CA ALA A 20 2.53 -6.78 0.71
C ALA A 20 2.29 -6.09 2.06
N THR A 21 3.36 -5.83 2.80
CA THR A 21 3.29 -5.21 4.14
C THR A 21 4.08 -3.91 4.20
N PRO A 22 3.51 -2.80 4.71
CA PRO A 22 4.22 -1.53 4.84
C PRO A 22 5.34 -1.65 5.90
N LEU A 23 6.53 -1.17 5.57
CA LEU A 23 7.70 -1.23 6.47
C LEU A 23 7.84 0.01 7.36
N ALA A 24 7.24 1.13 6.97
CA ALA A 24 7.36 2.39 7.70
C ALA A 24 6.00 3.12 7.78
N PRO A 25 4.97 2.50 8.41
CA PRO A 25 3.72 3.19 8.65
C PRO A 25 3.92 4.38 9.61
N PHE A 26 2.98 5.32 9.64
CA PHE A 26 3.04 6.52 10.46
C PHE A 26 2.27 6.34 11.78
N PRO A 27 2.95 6.07 12.91
CA PRO A 27 2.28 5.62 14.15
C PRO A 27 1.52 6.71 14.90
N ARG A 28 1.71 8.00 14.54
CA ARG A 28 1.02 9.13 15.20
C ARG A 28 -0.43 9.30 14.77
N ILE A 29 -0.84 8.68 13.66
CA ILE A 29 -2.23 8.68 13.20
C ILE A 29 -2.71 7.24 13.15
N LEU A 30 -3.78 6.95 13.88
CA LEU A 30 -4.36 5.63 13.96
C LEU A 30 -5.71 5.58 13.24
N LEU A 31 -5.91 4.52 12.48
CA LEU A 31 -7.11 4.18 11.76
C LEU A 31 -7.61 2.84 12.31
N SER A 32 -8.71 2.86 13.05
CA SER A 32 -9.19 1.67 13.78
C SER A 32 -8.12 1.05 14.70
N GLY A 33 -7.32 1.89 15.36
CA GLY A 33 -6.23 1.46 16.24
C GLY A 33 -4.94 1.03 15.52
N GLN A 34 -4.89 1.09 14.20
CA GLN A 34 -3.71 0.72 13.40
C GLN A 34 -3.01 1.95 12.80
N PRO A 35 -1.67 2.01 12.77
CA PRO A 35 -0.91 3.09 12.13
C PRO A 35 -1.33 3.33 10.68
N ALA A 36 -1.56 4.59 10.29
CA ALA A 36 -1.85 4.98 8.92
C ALA A 36 -0.62 4.77 8.02
N VAL A 37 -0.82 4.49 6.73
CA VAL A 37 0.27 4.36 5.75
C VAL A 37 0.39 5.64 4.93
N THR A 38 1.62 6.13 4.79
CA THR A 38 1.96 7.27 3.95
C THR A 38 2.66 6.84 2.66
N LEU A 39 2.65 7.72 1.66
CA LEU A 39 3.18 7.50 0.33
C LEU A 39 4.66 7.09 0.33
N THR A 40 5.41 7.57 1.33
CA THR A 40 6.83 7.28 1.50
C THR A 40 7.11 5.91 2.12
N SER A 41 6.10 5.20 2.63
CA SER A 41 6.30 3.86 3.21
C SER A 41 6.58 2.85 2.10
N PRO A 42 7.78 2.23 2.05
CA PRO A 42 8.00 1.09 1.19
C PRO A 42 7.20 -0.11 1.71
N TYR A 43 6.90 -1.04 0.81
CA TYR A 43 6.28 -2.32 1.12
C TYR A 43 7.28 -3.44 0.87
N ALA A 44 7.37 -4.39 1.81
CA ALA A 44 7.97 -5.69 1.55
C ALA A 44 6.89 -6.63 1.01
N ILE A 45 7.26 -7.50 0.06
CA ILE A 45 6.36 -8.47 -0.54
C ILE A 45 6.89 -9.87 -0.27
N ALA A 46 6.05 -10.71 0.33
CA ALA A 46 6.36 -12.11 0.63
C ALA A 46 5.38 -13.06 -0.07
N GLY A 47 5.83 -14.26 -0.43
CA GLY A 47 4.97 -15.28 -1.04
C GLY A 47 4.46 -14.93 -2.44
N CYS A 48 5.18 -14.10 -3.19
CA CYS A 48 4.85 -13.78 -4.58
C CYS A 48 4.86 -15.05 -5.45
N ALA A 49 3.73 -15.36 -6.10
CA ALA A 49 3.53 -16.57 -6.89
C ALA A 49 3.85 -16.37 -8.39
N LEU A 50 4.65 -15.35 -8.74
CA LEU A 50 5.06 -15.12 -10.13
C LEU A 50 5.88 -16.32 -10.63
N THR A 51 5.41 -16.93 -11.71
CA THR A 51 6.04 -18.07 -12.38
C THR A 51 5.96 -17.89 -13.90
N GLY A 52 6.73 -18.67 -14.66
CA GLY A 52 6.64 -18.68 -16.13
C GLY A 52 7.23 -17.45 -16.83
N THR A 53 8.02 -16.63 -16.14
CA THR A 53 8.72 -15.46 -16.71
C THR A 53 10.19 -15.43 -16.25
N PRO A 54 11.11 -14.80 -17.01
CA PRO A 54 12.49 -14.59 -16.56
C PRO A 54 12.63 -13.53 -15.46
N THR A 55 11.59 -12.72 -15.21
CA THR A 55 11.58 -11.73 -14.14
C THR A 55 11.42 -12.44 -12.79
N PRO A 56 12.27 -12.15 -11.79
CA PRO A 56 12.14 -12.78 -10.48
C PRO A 56 10.88 -12.28 -9.74
N PRO A 57 10.41 -13.03 -8.72
CA PRO A 57 9.23 -12.64 -7.94
C PRO A 57 9.36 -11.25 -7.31
N CYS A 58 8.22 -10.56 -7.17
CA CYS A 58 8.16 -9.29 -6.45
C CYS A 58 8.68 -9.43 -5.01
N VAL A 59 9.59 -8.56 -4.61
CA VAL A 59 10.15 -8.52 -3.25
C VAL A 59 9.84 -7.21 -2.52
N MET A 60 9.60 -6.14 -3.28
CA MET A 60 9.31 -4.81 -2.74
C MET A 60 8.19 -4.14 -3.54
N GLY A 61 7.53 -3.15 -2.95
CA GLY A 61 6.58 -2.30 -3.65
C GLY A 61 6.58 -0.87 -3.11
N GLN A 62 6.10 0.07 -3.92
CA GLN A 62 5.95 1.47 -3.54
C GLN A 62 4.65 2.04 -4.11
N TRP A 63 4.03 2.93 -3.35
CA TRP A 63 2.91 3.74 -3.83
C TRP A 63 3.44 4.95 -4.59
N LEU A 64 2.85 5.23 -5.74
CA LEU A 64 3.22 6.34 -6.62
C LEU A 64 2.28 7.52 -6.43
N VAL A 65 1.00 7.24 -6.17
CA VAL A 65 -0.03 8.25 -5.94
C VAL A 65 -0.80 7.92 -4.67
N GLY A 66 -0.89 8.90 -3.77
CA GLY A 66 -1.71 8.89 -2.57
C GLY A 66 -2.81 9.95 -2.62
N ALA A 67 -3.29 10.40 -1.46
CA ALA A 67 -4.22 11.50 -1.35
C ALA A 67 -3.57 12.85 -1.72
N VAL A 68 -4.33 13.77 -2.32
CA VAL A 68 -3.79 15.09 -2.73
C VAL A 68 -3.76 16.08 -1.56
N ARG A 69 -4.77 16.03 -0.69
CA ARG A 69 -4.97 17.02 0.40
C ARG A 69 -4.79 16.45 1.80
N VAL A 70 -4.95 15.14 1.96
CA VAL A 70 -4.85 14.48 3.27
C VAL A 70 -3.41 14.04 3.49
N LEU A 71 -2.73 14.72 4.40
CA LEU A 71 -1.34 14.47 4.74
C LEU A 71 -1.21 13.94 6.17
N ALA A 72 -0.25 13.04 6.38
CA ALA A 72 0.21 12.61 7.69
C ALA A 72 1.71 12.90 7.80
N GLY A 73 2.11 13.69 8.79
CA GLY A 73 3.51 14.10 8.95
C GLY A 73 4.08 14.86 7.74
N GLY A 74 3.24 15.61 7.02
CA GLY A 74 3.60 16.32 5.79
C GLY A 74 3.67 15.46 4.53
N THR A 75 3.37 14.16 4.63
CA THR A 75 3.38 13.23 3.49
C THR A 75 1.96 12.77 3.13
N PRO A 76 1.62 12.62 1.84
CA PRO A 76 0.33 12.08 1.42
C PRO A 76 0.02 10.73 2.07
N VAL A 77 -1.21 10.55 2.56
CA VAL A 77 -1.67 9.23 2.99
C VAL A 77 -1.98 8.35 1.77
N VAL A 78 -1.80 7.04 1.87
CA VAL A 78 -2.14 6.10 0.80
C VAL A 78 -3.62 5.70 0.93
N THR A 79 -4.30 5.57 -0.20
CA THR A 79 -5.70 5.13 -0.25
C THR A 79 -5.87 3.85 -1.07
N MET A 80 -7.02 3.19 -0.94
CA MET A 80 -7.40 2.02 -1.77
C MET A 80 -7.40 2.30 -3.28
N THR A 81 -7.41 3.57 -3.70
CA THR A 81 -7.40 3.96 -5.12
C THR A 81 -6.04 4.50 -5.56
N GLY A 82 -5.01 4.41 -4.72
CA GLY A 82 -3.66 4.81 -5.07
C GLY A 82 -3.10 3.95 -6.19
N SER A 83 -2.19 4.50 -6.99
CA SER A 83 -1.38 3.71 -7.93
C SER A 83 -0.07 3.31 -7.27
N SER A 84 0.46 2.16 -7.67
CA SER A 84 1.66 1.58 -7.08
C SER A 84 2.45 0.78 -8.12
N THR A 85 3.65 0.39 -7.73
CA THR A 85 4.53 -0.47 -8.51
C THR A 85 5.24 -1.47 -7.61
N CYS A 86 5.35 -2.70 -8.07
CA CYS A 86 6.13 -3.77 -7.47
C CYS A 86 7.49 -3.84 -8.15
N ILE A 87 8.51 -4.17 -7.37
CA ILE A 87 9.88 -4.35 -7.82
C ILE A 87 10.19 -5.85 -7.75
N PRO A 88 10.70 -6.46 -8.84
CA PRO A 88 11.17 -5.83 -10.09
C PRO A 88 10.18 -5.84 -11.25
N THR A 89 8.94 -6.28 -11.05
CA THR A 89 8.00 -6.56 -12.15
C THR A 89 7.37 -5.33 -12.78
N GLY A 90 7.36 -4.18 -12.10
CA GLY A 90 6.66 -2.97 -12.52
C GLY A 90 5.13 -3.04 -12.41
N THR A 91 4.59 -4.20 -12.01
CA THR A 91 3.13 -4.43 -11.87
C THR A 91 2.62 -3.81 -10.57
N PRO A 92 1.33 -3.40 -10.47
CA PRO A 92 0.84 -2.72 -9.28
C PRO A 92 0.72 -3.63 -8.05
N MET A 93 0.65 -3.02 -6.87
CA MET A 93 0.04 -3.64 -5.70
C MET A 93 -1.48 -3.46 -5.73
N LEU A 94 -2.19 -4.42 -5.14
CA LEU A 94 -3.64 -4.49 -5.05
C LEU A 94 -4.05 -4.33 -3.59
N PRO A 95 -4.59 -3.17 -3.19
CA PRO A 95 -5.19 -3.04 -1.87
C PRO A 95 -6.57 -3.70 -1.91
N VAL A 96 -6.77 -4.75 -1.12
CA VAL A 96 -7.96 -5.61 -1.20
C VAL A 96 -8.93 -5.34 -0.05
N VAL A 97 -8.40 -5.04 1.14
CA VAL A 97 -9.19 -4.75 2.34
C VAL A 97 -8.54 -3.62 3.12
N ALA A 98 -9.35 -2.65 3.52
CA ALA A 98 -9.04 -1.63 4.51
C ALA A 98 -10.30 -1.31 5.32
N GLN A 99 -10.17 -0.69 6.48
CA GLN A 99 -11.31 -0.09 7.17
C GLN A 99 -11.99 0.95 6.28
N THR A 100 -13.33 1.02 6.32
CA THR A 100 -14.13 1.88 5.42
C THR A 100 -14.69 3.15 6.08
N ARG A 101 -14.33 3.42 7.33
CA ARG A 101 -14.80 4.58 8.12
C ARG A 101 -14.06 5.87 7.83
N VAL A 102 -12.74 5.82 7.55
CA VAL A 102 -11.94 7.01 7.25
C VAL A 102 -11.58 7.04 5.78
N LEU A 103 -12.14 8.01 5.07
CA LEU A 103 -11.95 8.22 3.64
C LEU A 103 -11.15 9.52 3.43
N ALA A 104 -10.20 9.50 2.51
CA ALA A 104 -9.54 10.71 2.03
C ALA A 104 -10.23 11.21 0.75
N THR A 105 -10.42 12.53 0.64
CA THR A 105 -11.07 13.22 -0.49
C THR A 105 -10.12 14.10 -1.27
#